data_AF-A0A2I1HGU6-F1
#
_entry.id   AF-A0A2I1HGU6-F1
#
_cell.length_a   1.000
_cell.length_b   1.000
_cell.length_c   1.000
_cell.angle_alpha   90.00
_cell.angle_beta   90.00
_cell.angle_gamma   90.00
#
_symmetry.space_group_name_H-M   'P 1'
#
loop_
_entity.id
_entity.type
_entity.pdbx_description
1 polymer ?
#
loop_
_entity_poly.entity_id
_entity_poly.type
_entity_poly.pdbx_seq_one_letter_code
_entity_poly.pdbx_strand_id
1 'polypeptide(L)'
;DKNIVEGLAIIAKSINKLIYHIIYLYDISGSLILIENQNNLIEIKIESRTSVQFEIIEIIEKSLIKKADTIQHLQTNWDTDDKFLSYFVNLSSLEISDSFWYKYARNKTNWCHLKKVSLPGLKVLIANIESHQNLDRMIKITNGHLHEITFTHSGIIS
;
A
#
# COMPACT_ATOMS: atom_id res chain seq x y z
N ASP A 1 -2.57 35.92 1.83
CA ASP A 1 -2.06 35.63 0.49
C ASP A 1 -2.93 34.63 -0.28
N LYS A 2 -3.72 35.12 -1.24
CA LYS A 2 -4.54 34.28 -2.13
C LYS A 2 -3.69 33.39 -3.04
N ASN A 3 -2.54 33.90 -3.49
CA ASN A 3 -1.62 33.19 -4.39
C ASN A 3 -0.94 31.99 -3.73
N ILE A 4 -0.63 32.07 -2.44
CA ILE A 4 -0.07 30.94 -1.67
C ILE A 4 -1.12 29.84 -1.52
N VAL A 5 -2.38 30.21 -1.24
CA VAL A 5 -3.49 29.25 -1.09
C VAL A 5 -3.80 28.54 -2.41
N GLU A 6 -3.84 29.27 -3.52
CA GLU A 6 -4.02 28.67 -4.86
C GLU A 6 -2.86 27.74 -5.23
N GLY A 7 -1.62 28.14 -4.95
CA GLY A 7 -0.44 27.29 -5.16
C GLY A 7 -0.49 26.00 -4.33
N LEU A 8 -0.83 26.11 -3.04
CA LEU A 8 -1.00 24.96 -2.15
C LEU A 8 -2.13 24.04 -2.62
N ALA A 9 -3.24 24.61 -3.12
CA ALA A 9 -4.36 23.84 -3.64
C ALA A 9 -4.01 23.09 -4.94
N ILE A 10 -3.16 23.65 -5.80
CA ILE A 10 -2.65 22.98 -7.01
C ILE A 10 -1.67 21.87 -6.64
N ILE A 11 -0.73 22.13 -5.73
CA ILE A 11 0.21 21.12 -5.23
C ILE A 11 -0.57 19.96 -4.59
N ALA A 12 -1.59 20.27 -3.79
CA ALA A 12 -2.46 19.28 -3.15
C ALA A 12 -3.31 18.46 -4.12
N LYS A 13 -3.27 18.70 -5.44
CA LYS A 13 -3.98 17.91 -6.46
C LYS A 13 -3.05 17.24 -7.48
N SER A 14 -1.76 17.61 -7.49
CA SER A 14 -0.79 17.20 -8.51
C SER A 14 0.23 16.17 -8.00
N ILE A 15 0.14 15.76 -6.74
CA ILE A 15 1.03 14.74 -6.18
C ILE A 15 0.66 13.38 -6.80
N ASN A 16 1.62 12.79 -7.50
CA ASN A 16 1.49 11.47 -8.11
C ASN A 16 2.16 10.35 -7.31
N LYS A 17 3.01 10.70 -6.34
CA LYS A 17 3.69 9.78 -5.43
C LYS A 17 3.61 10.29 -4.00
N LEU A 18 3.10 9.44 -3.11
CA LEU A 18 3.00 9.76 -1.68
C LEU A 18 3.66 8.66 -0.85
N ILE A 19 4.50 9.06 0.10
CA ILE A 19 5.01 8.18 1.15
C ILE A 19 4.40 8.64 2.47
N TYR A 20 3.72 7.74 3.16
CA TYR A 20 2.95 8.04 4.35
C TYR A 20 3.41 7.16 5.51
N HIS A 21 4.12 7.79 6.46
CA HIS A 21 4.64 7.10 7.63
C HIS A 21 3.70 7.28 8.82
N ILE A 22 3.15 6.18 9.32
CA ILE A 22 2.27 6.16 10.49
C ILE A 22 3.13 5.85 11.70
N ILE A 23 3.42 6.88 12.50
CA ILE A 23 4.27 6.77 13.69
C ILE A 23 3.41 6.57 14.95
N TYR A 24 2.27 7.27 15.04
CA TYR A 24 1.36 7.24 16.19
C TYR A 24 -0.09 7.05 15.73
N LEU A 25 -0.88 6.39 16.58
CA LEU A 25 -2.28 6.02 16.32
C LEU A 25 -3.26 7.10 16.80
N TYR A 26 -3.04 8.34 16.35
CA TYR A 26 -3.97 9.46 16.60
C TYR A 26 -4.91 9.65 15.41
N ASP A 27 -5.77 10.67 15.49
CA ASP A 27 -6.63 11.10 14.39
C ASP A 27 -5.79 11.41 13.12
N ILE A 28 -5.89 10.52 12.13
CA ILE A 28 -5.24 10.65 10.81
C ILE A 28 -6.14 11.34 9.77
N SER A 29 -7.38 11.71 10.13
CA SER A 29 -8.38 12.22 9.19
C SER A 29 -7.85 13.40 8.37
N GLY A 30 -7.17 14.36 9.01
CA GLY A 30 -6.58 15.52 8.34
C GLY A 30 -5.52 15.17 7.30
N SER A 31 -4.72 14.13 7.53
CA SER A 31 -3.72 13.67 6.56
C SER A 31 -4.31 12.84 5.42
N LEU A 32 -5.40 12.10 5.67
CA LEU A 32 -6.08 11.33 4.62
C LEU A 32 -6.72 12.22 3.56
N ILE A 33 -7.12 13.44 3.94
CA ILE A 33 -7.57 14.47 3.00
C ILE A 33 -6.53 14.72 1.90
N LEU A 34 -5.23 14.56 2.19
CA LEU A 34 -4.20 14.69 1.16
C LEU A 34 -4.30 13.56 0.12
N ILE A 35 -4.47 12.31 0.54
CA ILE A 35 -4.66 11.18 -0.40
C ILE A 35 -5.93 11.39 -1.22
N GLU A 36 -7.04 11.75 -0.55
CA GLU A 36 -8.35 11.87 -1.19
C GLU A 36 -8.45 13.04 -2.18
N ASN A 37 -7.65 14.08 -2.05
CA ASN A 37 -7.66 15.23 -2.97
C ASN A 37 -6.72 15.08 -4.17
N GLN A 38 -5.87 14.04 -4.23
CA GLN A 38 -5.01 13.85 -5.40
C GLN A 38 -5.83 13.42 -6.62
N ASN A 39 -5.58 14.06 -7.76
CA ASN A 39 -6.27 13.72 -9.02
C ASN A 39 -5.64 12.50 -9.69
N ASN A 40 -4.31 12.35 -9.61
CA ASN A 40 -3.54 11.34 -10.34
C ASN A 40 -2.51 10.67 -9.43
N LEU A 41 -2.94 10.16 -8.27
CA LEU A 41 -2.05 9.42 -7.37
C LEU A 41 -1.72 8.06 -7.99
N ILE A 42 -0.48 7.91 -8.47
CA ILE A 42 0.02 6.72 -9.16
C ILE A 42 0.70 5.76 -8.18
N GLU A 43 1.51 6.30 -7.27
CA GLU A 43 2.26 5.53 -6.29
C GLU A 43 1.92 5.95 -4.87
N ILE A 44 1.65 4.97 -4.02
CA ILE A 44 1.50 5.20 -2.60
C ILE A 44 2.26 4.14 -1.80
N LYS A 45 3.09 4.62 -0.88
CA LYS A 45 3.79 3.79 0.09
C LYS A 45 3.30 4.14 1.48
N ILE A 46 2.73 3.18 2.18
CA ILE A 46 2.28 3.38 3.55
C ILE A 46 3.10 2.48 4.47
N GLU A 47 3.79 3.12 5.40
CA GLU A 47 4.65 2.45 6.36
C GLU A 47 4.14 2.70 7.77
N SER A 48 3.57 1.67 8.39
CA SER A 48 3.32 1.73 9.82
C SER A 48 4.53 1.32 10.65
N ARG A 49 4.83 2.10 11.68
CA ARG A 49 5.87 1.81 12.68
C ARG A 49 5.38 1.00 13.89
N THR A 50 4.06 0.89 14.07
CA THR A 50 3.46 0.17 15.19
C THR A 50 2.32 -0.74 14.70
N SER A 51 1.83 -1.63 15.55
CA SER A 51 0.59 -2.35 15.27
C SER A 51 -0.54 -1.33 15.13
N VAL A 52 -0.91 -1.01 13.89
CA VAL A 52 -2.02 -0.08 13.63
C VAL A 52 -3.30 -0.72 14.13
N GLN A 53 -4.12 0.07 14.81
CA GLN A 53 -5.48 -0.33 15.17
C GLN A 53 -6.25 -0.67 13.90
N PHE A 54 -7.03 -1.76 13.94
CA PHE A 54 -7.80 -2.23 12.78
C PHE A 54 -8.72 -1.12 12.23
N GLU A 55 -9.28 -0.30 13.11
CA GLU A 55 -10.13 0.84 12.76
C GLU A 55 -9.38 1.88 11.91
N ILE A 56 -8.10 2.14 12.21
CA ILE A 56 -7.29 3.08 11.44
C ILE A 56 -6.96 2.49 10.06
N ILE A 57 -6.67 1.19 9.98
CA ILE A 57 -6.48 0.47 8.71
C ILE A 57 -7.73 0.60 7.85
N GLU A 58 -8.92 0.34 8.39
CA GLU A 58 -10.17 0.48 7.62
C GLU A 58 -10.35 1.88 7.04
N ILE A 59 -10.01 2.92 7.81
CA ILE A 59 -10.14 4.31 7.34
C ILE A 59 -9.15 4.57 6.20
N ILE A 60 -7.90 4.12 6.33
CA ILE A 60 -6.89 4.20 5.26
C ILE A 60 -7.39 3.47 4.01
N GLU A 61 -7.85 2.23 4.16
CA GLU A 61 -8.35 1.42 3.05
C GLU A 61 -9.50 2.11 2.32
N LYS A 62 -10.48 2.67 3.06
CA LYS A 62 -11.58 3.45 2.49
C LYS A 62 -11.09 4.66 1.69
N SER A 63 -10.06 5.37 2.15
CA SER A 63 -9.48 6.51 1.42
C SER A 63 -8.71 6.06 0.18
N LEU A 64 -7.96 4.95 0.24
CA LEU A 64 -7.22 4.42 -0.89
C LEU A 64 -8.14 3.88 -1.99
N ILE A 65 -9.25 3.23 -1.64
CA ILE A 65 -10.23 2.71 -2.59
C ILE A 65 -10.78 3.82 -3.49
N LYS A 66 -10.97 5.05 -2.95
CA LYS A 66 -11.40 6.22 -3.75
C LYS A 66 -10.40 6.61 -4.84
N LYS A 67 -9.16 6.09 -4.77
CA LYS A 67 -8.05 6.35 -5.71
C LYS A 67 -7.59 5.08 -6.43
N ALA A 68 -8.32 3.98 -6.30
CA ALA A 68 -7.90 2.68 -6.84
C ALA A 68 -7.71 2.70 -8.37
N ASP A 69 -8.50 3.50 -9.09
CA ASP A 69 -8.41 3.62 -10.55
C ASP A 69 -7.08 4.25 -11.01
N THR A 70 -6.46 5.11 -10.20
CA THR A 70 -5.21 5.78 -10.56
C THR A 70 -3.97 5.09 -9.99
N ILE A 71 -4.12 4.42 -8.84
CA ILE A 71 -2.98 3.78 -8.16
C ILE A 71 -2.50 2.57 -8.98
N GLN A 72 -1.23 2.64 -9.37
CA GLN A 72 -0.54 1.57 -10.11
C GLN A 72 0.54 0.90 -9.24
N HIS A 73 1.01 1.58 -8.19
CA HIS A 73 2.04 1.07 -7.30
C HIS A 73 1.61 1.25 -5.84
N LEU A 74 1.47 0.14 -5.12
CA LEU A 74 1.07 0.12 -3.71
C LEU A 74 2.14 -0.59 -2.89
N GLN A 75 2.59 0.04 -1.81
CA GLN A 75 3.35 -0.61 -0.74
C GLN A 75 2.57 -0.54 0.56
N THR A 76 2.48 -1.68 1.25
CA THR A 76 1.81 -1.83 2.54
C THR A 76 2.53 -2.84 3.42
N ASN A 77 2.41 -2.66 4.73
CA ASN A 77 2.92 -3.56 5.76
C ASN A 77 1.85 -4.03 6.77
N TRP A 78 0.57 -4.03 6.38
CA TRP A 78 -0.53 -4.58 7.18
C TRP A 78 -1.27 -5.71 6.46
N ASP A 79 -2.07 -6.45 7.24
CA ASP A 79 -2.95 -7.49 6.71
C ASP A 79 -4.22 -6.86 6.15
N THR A 80 -4.48 -7.13 4.89
CA THR A 80 -5.67 -6.65 4.19
C THR A 80 -6.55 -7.81 3.75
N ASP A 81 -7.79 -7.54 3.33
CA ASP A 81 -8.73 -8.58 2.90
C ASP A 81 -8.86 -8.69 1.37
N ASP A 82 -9.59 -9.72 0.92
CA ASP A 82 -9.84 -9.95 -0.50
C ASP A 82 -10.55 -8.75 -1.17
N LYS A 83 -11.39 -8.06 -0.41
CA LYS A 83 -12.27 -7.01 -0.92
C LYS A 83 -11.47 -5.75 -1.21
N PHE A 84 -10.60 -5.33 -0.30
CA PHE A 84 -9.74 -4.16 -0.48
C PHE A 84 -8.89 -4.29 -1.75
N LEU A 85 -8.14 -5.39 -1.89
CA LEU A 85 -7.26 -5.60 -3.04
C LEU A 85 -8.02 -5.67 -4.37
N SER A 86 -9.27 -6.19 -4.37
CA SER A 86 -10.07 -6.31 -5.58
C SER A 86 -10.44 -4.97 -6.25
N TYR A 87 -10.37 -3.84 -5.54
CA TYR A 87 -10.61 -2.52 -6.14
C TYR A 87 -9.47 -2.07 -7.05
N PHE A 88 -8.24 -2.56 -6.84
CA PHE A 88 -7.05 -2.07 -7.55
C PHE A 88 -6.77 -2.85 -8.85
N VAL A 89 -7.73 -2.81 -9.78
CA VAL A 89 -7.62 -3.53 -11.06
C VAL A 89 -6.45 -3.03 -11.93
N ASN A 90 -6.04 -1.77 -11.76
CA ASN A 90 -4.94 -1.12 -12.47
C ASN A 90 -3.58 -1.26 -11.75
N LEU A 91 -3.54 -1.96 -10.61
CA LEU A 91 -2.30 -2.15 -9.86
C LEU A 91 -1.30 -2.96 -10.68
N SER A 92 -0.17 -2.37 -11.02
CA SER A 92 0.91 -3.02 -11.78
C SER A 92 2.04 -3.52 -10.89
N SER A 93 2.23 -2.89 -9.72
CA SER A 93 3.23 -3.28 -8.73
C SER A 93 2.64 -3.30 -7.33
N LEU A 94 2.94 -4.37 -6.60
CA LEU A 94 2.60 -4.51 -5.20
C LEU A 94 3.86 -4.84 -4.39
N GLU A 95 4.11 -4.05 -3.35
CA GLU A 95 5.17 -4.30 -2.38
C GLU A 95 4.55 -4.67 -1.02
N ILE A 96 4.82 -5.90 -0.59
CA ILE A 96 4.48 -6.40 0.74
C ILE A 96 5.74 -6.23 1.60
N SER A 97 5.83 -5.11 2.30
CA SER A 97 6.98 -4.78 3.13
C SER A 97 6.76 -5.20 4.56
N ASP A 98 7.85 -5.51 5.27
CA ASP A 98 7.81 -5.58 6.73
C ASP A 98 7.92 -4.17 7.31
N SER A 99 7.43 -3.98 8.54
CA SER A 99 7.73 -2.76 9.28
C SER A 99 9.24 -2.62 9.50
N PHE A 100 9.86 -1.69 8.76
CA PHE A 100 11.30 -1.40 8.76
C PHE A 100 11.91 -1.16 10.14
N TRP A 101 11.10 -0.82 11.14
CA TRP A 101 11.56 -0.20 12.37
C TRP A 101 11.65 -1.15 13.57
N TYR A 102 11.14 -2.39 13.47
CA TYR A 102 11.24 -3.37 14.56
C TYR A 102 11.72 -4.74 14.07
N LYS A 103 12.94 -5.10 14.51
CA LYS A 103 13.50 -6.47 14.48
C LYS A 103 12.61 -7.52 15.20
N TYR A 104 11.57 -7.06 15.89
CA TYR A 104 10.61 -7.86 16.66
C TYR A 104 9.15 -7.47 16.37
N ALA A 105 8.84 -6.98 15.17
CA ALA A 105 7.47 -6.71 14.78
C ALA A 105 6.63 -7.98 15.02
N ARG A 106 5.79 -7.95 16.07
CA ARG A 106 5.03 -9.13 16.51
C ARG A 106 3.97 -9.57 15.50
N ASN A 107 3.64 -8.69 14.57
CA ASN A 107 2.65 -8.93 13.53
C ASN A 107 3.35 -8.80 12.18
N LYS A 108 3.98 -9.90 11.75
CA LYS A 108 4.39 -10.04 10.35
C LYS A 108 3.12 -10.08 9.51
N THR A 109 3.13 -9.36 8.40
CA THR A 109 2.04 -9.40 7.43
C THR A 109 1.83 -10.86 6.99
N ASN A 110 0.60 -11.36 7.10
CA ASN A 110 0.18 -12.68 6.70
C ASN A 110 -1.04 -12.58 5.79
N TRP A 111 -0.85 -12.92 4.53
CA TRP A 111 -1.86 -12.89 3.48
C TRP A 111 -2.34 -14.29 3.07
N CYS A 112 -2.02 -15.33 3.86
CA CYS A 112 -2.47 -16.70 3.59
C CYS A 112 -3.99 -16.84 3.56
N HIS A 113 -4.72 -15.93 4.23
CA HIS A 113 -6.17 -15.93 4.28
C HIS A 113 -6.83 -15.44 2.99
N LEU A 114 -6.09 -14.72 2.12
CA LEU A 114 -6.64 -14.25 0.85
C LEU A 114 -7.11 -15.47 0.05
N LYS A 115 -8.30 -15.46 -0.55
CA LYS A 115 -8.84 -16.62 -1.30
C LYS A 115 -9.29 -16.25 -2.70
N LYS A 116 -9.90 -15.07 -2.84
CA LYS A 116 -10.65 -14.67 -4.04
C LYS A 116 -10.13 -13.40 -4.70
N VAL A 117 -9.02 -12.83 -4.23
CA VAL A 117 -8.39 -11.67 -4.88
C VAL A 117 -8.17 -11.94 -6.37
N SER A 118 -8.51 -10.93 -7.18
CA SER A 118 -8.11 -10.84 -8.58
C SER A 118 -7.35 -9.54 -8.76
N LEU A 119 -6.10 -9.64 -9.21
CA LEU A 119 -5.21 -8.50 -9.51
C LEU A 119 -4.75 -8.61 -10.96
N PRO A 120 -5.64 -8.37 -11.94
CA PRO A 120 -5.38 -8.66 -13.34
C PRO A 120 -4.27 -7.79 -13.94
N GLY A 121 -4.06 -6.58 -13.39
CA GLY A 121 -3.00 -5.68 -13.82
C GLY A 121 -1.62 -5.99 -13.23
N LEU A 122 -1.52 -6.88 -12.24
CA LEU A 122 -0.31 -7.03 -11.43
C LEU A 122 0.80 -7.75 -12.21
N LYS A 123 1.92 -7.07 -12.37
CA LYS A 123 3.10 -7.55 -13.10
C LYS A 123 4.33 -7.69 -12.21
N VAL A 124 4.45 -6.84 -11.20
CA VAL A 124 5.60 -6.78 -10.30
C VAL A 124 5.14 -7.09 -8.88
N LEU A 125 5.78 -8.07 -8.25
CA LEU A 125 5.58 -8.37 -6.84
C LEU A 125 6.91 -8.19 -6.10
N ILE A 126 6.90 -7.33 -5.09
CA ILE A 126 8.04 -7.12 -4.20
C ILE A 126 7.65 -7.66 -2.82
N ALA A 127 8.45 -8.57 -2.28
CA ALA A 127 8.15 -9.20 -0.99
C ALA A 127 9.41 -9.44 -0.18
N ASN A 128 9.29 -9.38 1.15
CA ASN A 128 10.37 -9.84 2.03
C ASN A 128 10.54 -11.37 1.89
N ILE A 129 11.78 -11.85 1.85
CA ILE A 129 12.13 -13.27 1.86
C ILE A 129 11.53 -14.04 3.06
N GLU A 130 11.33 -13.36 4.20
CA GLU A 130 10.70 -13.95 5.39
C GLU A 130 9.20 -14.21 5.19
N SER A 131 8.56 -13.52 4.24
CA SER A 131 7.14 -13.59 3.90
C SER A 131 6.85 -14.63 2.80
N HIS A 132 7.59 -15.74 2.80
CA HIS A 132 7.46 -16.82 1.81
C HIS A 132 6.02 -17.34 1.64
N GLN A 133 5.20 -17.32 2.69
CA GLN A 133 3.79 -17.73 2.60
C GLN A 133 2.94 -16.72 1.81
N ASN A 134 3.18 -15.42 1.99
CA ASN A 134 2.52 -14.37 1.21
C ASN A 134 2.93 -14.47 -0.26
N LEU A 135 4.21 -14.73 -0.51
CA LEU A 135 4.73 -14.91 -1.86
C LEU A 135 4.06 -16.08 -2.57
N ASP A 136 4.07 -17.28 -1.99
CA ASP A 136 3.41 -18.46 -2.56
C ASP A 136 1.93 -18.19 -2.83
N ARG A 137 1.28 -17.47 -1.91
CA ARG A 137 -0.12 -17.10 -2.08
C ARG A 137 -0.35 -16.16 -3.27
N MET A 138 0.46 -15.13 -3.40
CA MET A 138 0.34 -14.13 -4.48
C MET A 138 0.69 -14.72 -5.85
N ILE A 139 1.67 -15.62 -5.93
CA ILE A 139 1.99 -16.37 -7.16
C ILE A 139 0.76 -17.19 -7.61
N LYS A 140 0.09 -17.87 -6.69
CA LYS A 140 -1.13 -18.63 -6.99
C LYS A 140 -2.29 -17.73 -7.45
N ILE A 141 -2.47 -16.57 -6.81
CA ILE A 141 -3.52 -15.60 -7.17
C ILE A 141 -3.30 -15.04 -8.57
N THR A 142 -2.06 -14.69 -8.90
CA THR A 142 -1.71 -14.08 -10.19
C THR A 142 -1.67 -15.08 -11.33
N ASN A 143 -1.72 -16.40 -11.06
CA ASN A 143 -1.84 -17.47 -12.05
C ASN A 143 -0.89 -17.31 -13.26
N GLY A 144 0.36 -16.92 -13.00
CA GLY A 144 1.41 -16.79 -14.03
C GLY A 144 1.48 -15.44 -14.76
N HIS A 145 0.71 -14.42 -14.36
CA HIS A 145 0.76 -13.09 -14.99
C HIS A 145 1.88 -12.16 -14.45
N LEU A 146 2.59 -12.58 -13.41
CA LEU A 146 3.76 -11.85 -12.89
C LEU A 146 4.92 -11.91 -13.88
N HIS A 147 5.51 -10.76 -14.16
CA HIS A 147 6.70 -10.60 -15.00
C HIS A 147 7.97 -10.49 -14.15
N GLU A 148 7.85 -9.94 -12.94
CA GLU A 148 8.96 -9.71 -12.02
C GLU A 148 8.56 -10.06 -10.59
N ILE A 149 9.48 -10.74 -9.90
CA ILE A 149 9.41 -10.97 -8.45
C ILE A 149 10.73 -10.48 -7.86
N THR A 150 10.66 -9.48 -6.99
CA THR A 150 11.82 -8.91 -6.30
C THR A 150 11.76 -9.26 -4.82
N PHE A 151 12.86 -9.82 -4.32
CA PHE A 151 13.01 -10.14 -2.92
C PHE A 151 13.74 -9.01 -2.20
N THR A 152 13.23 -8.61 -1.04
CA THR A 152 13.93 -7.67 -0.17
C THR A 152 14.46 -8.42 1.05
N HIS A 153 15.73 -8.19 1.39
CA HIS A 153 16.33 -8.67 2.63
C HIS A 153 16.60 -7.47 3.53
N SER A 154 15.81 -7.30 4.59
CA SER A 154 15.98 -6.23 5.59
C SER A 154 16.17 -4.82 4.98
N GLY A 155 15.47 -4.49 3.90
CA GLY A 155 15.52 -3.17 3.27
C GLY A 155 16.72 -2.89 2.37
N ILE A 156 17.58 -3.88 2.11
CA ILE A 156 18.58 -3.79 1.04
C ILE A 156 18.02 -4.54 -0.17
N ILE A 157 17.85 -3.80 -1.27
CA ILE A 157 17.54 -4.36 -2.58
C ILE A 157 18.82 -5.04 -3.08
N SER A 158 18.77 -6.33 -3.37
CA SER A 158 19.84 -7.09 -4.01
C SER A 158 19.42 -7.51 -5.41
#